data_AF-A0A7V0XE49-F1
#
_entry.id   AF-A0A7V0XE49-F1
#
_cell.length_a   1.000
_cell.length_b   1.000
_cell.length_c   1.000
_cell.angle_alpha   90.00
_cell.angle_beta   90.00
_cell.angle_gamma   90.00
#
_symmetry.space_group_name_H-M   'P 1'
#
loop_
_entity.id
_entity.type
_entity.pdbx_description
1 polymer ?
#
loop_
_entity_poly.entity_id
_entity_poly.type
_entity_poly.pdbx_seq_one_letter_code
_entity_poly.pdbx_strand_id
1 'polypeptide(L)'
;MTTDDATRPEEHEELAIECSACAELMDLIAEYLDDSETVEMRRALMEHATTCDHCARLLWSMRRVVATCRTEAGSDVPGETHIRLWQVLVEEFRAECKPDEREASDVLDQPADREA
;
A
#
# COMPACT_ATOMS: atom_id res chain seq x y z
N MET A 1 32.12 -3.13 45.24
CA MET A 1 31.65 -4.23 44.38
C MET A 1 31.06 -3.58 43.14
N THR A 2 31.91 -3.36 42.13
CA THR A 2 31.54 -2.88 40.80
C THR A 2 31.43 -4.10 39.92
N THR A 3 30.23 -4.46 39.49
CA THR A 3 30.03 -5.45 38.43
C THR A 3 30.24 -4.75 37.11
N ASP A 4 31.44 -4.90 36.57
CA ASP A 4 31.71 -4.85 35.12
C ASP A 4 30.83 -5.95 34.48
N ASP A 5 29.65 -5.56 34.02
CA ASP A 5 28.82 -6.42 33.18
C ASP A 5 29.21 -6.18 31.72
N ALA A 6 30.13 -7.02 31.27
CA ALA A 6 30.52 -7.14 29.89
C ALA A 6 29.36 -7.76 29.09
N THR A 7 28.48 -6.92 28.54
CA THR A 7 27.47 -7.38 27.57
C THR A 7 27.83 -6.91 26.17
N ARG A 8 28.49 -7.85 25.47
CA ARG A 8 28.36 -8.27 24.07
C ARG A 8 28.52 -7.21 22.96
N PRO A 9 29.55 -7.31 22.08
CA PRO A 9 29.53 -6.57 20.83
C PRO A 9 28.36 -7.07 19.97
N GLU A 10 27.45 -6.17 19.63
CA GLU A 10 26.42 -6.36 18.60
C GLU A 10 27.15 -6.32 17.25
N GLU A 11 27.75 -7.44 16.88
CA GLU A 11 28.25 -7.68 15.55
C GLU A 11 27.03 -7.86 14.66
N HIS A 12 26.43 -6.75 14.24
CA HIS A 12 25.57 -6.71 13.06
C HIS A 12 26.47 -7.07 11.88
N GLU A 13 26.69 -8.37 11.70
CA GLU A 13 27.26 -8.94 10.51
C GLU A 13 26.35 -8.48 9.37
N GLU A 14 26.84 -7.48 8.65
CA GLU A 14 26.19 -6.88 7.51
C GLU A 14 26.00 -8.00 6.50
N LEU A 15 24.80 -8.61 6.51
CA LEU A 15 24.39 -9.63 5.58
C LEU A 15 24.33 -8.97 4.20
N ALA A 16 25.50 -8.83 3.59
CA ALA A 16 25.66 -8.35 2.24
C ALA A 16 24.81 -9.25 1.36
N ILE A 17 23.79 -8.67 0.75
CA ILE A 17 22.97 -9.35 -0.22
C ILE A 17 23.87 -9.59 -1.43
N GLU A 18 24.50 -10.77 -1.51
CA GLU A 18 25.51 -11.10 -2.53
C GLU A 18 24.93 -11.25 -3.95
N CYS A 19 23.66 -10.94 -4.17
CA CYS A 19 23.00 -11.08 -5.46
C CYS A 19 22.15 -9.84 -5.78
N SER A 20 22.45 -9.18 -6.91
CA SER A 20 21.70 -7.99 -7.37
C SER A 20 20.21 -8.26 -7.53
N ALA A 21 19.83 -9.47 -7.98
CA ALA A 21 18.43 -9.87 -8.13
C ALA A 21 17.71 -10.04 -6.77
N CYS A 22 18.44 -10.34 -5.69
CA CYS A 22 17.87 -10.37 -4.34
C CYS A 22 17.62 -8.95 -3.81
N ALA A 23 18.49 -7.99 -4.13
CA ALA A 23 18.28 -6.59 -3.76
C ALA A 23 17.06 -6.00 -4.47
N GLU A 24 16.92 -6.28 -5.78
CA GLU A 24 15.73 -5.89 -6.55
C GLU A 24 14.45 -6.52 -5.98
N LEU A 25 14.50 -7.77 -5.49
CA LEU A 25 13.35 -8.40 -4.82
C LEU A 25 13.00 -7.69 -3.51
N MET A 26 13.99 -7.28 -2.74
CA MET A 26 13.78 -6.55 -1.48
C MET A 26 13.11 -5.21 -1.71
N ASP A 27 13.42 -4.53 -2.81
CA ASP A 27 12.77 -3.27 -3.16
C ASP A 27 11.30 -3.48 -3.53
N LEU A 28 10.96 -4.62 -4.16
CA LEU A 28 9.60 -4.92 -4.64
C LEU A 28 8.71 -5.62 -3.59
N ILE A 29 9.29 -6.08 -2.47
CA ILE A 29 8.57 -6.91 -1.51
C ILE A 29 7.51 -6.12 -0.75
N ALA A 30 7.73 -4.82 -0.52
CA ALA A 30 6.80 -3.96 0.19
C ALA A 30 5.50 -3.78 -0.61
N GLU A 31 5.61 -3.41 -1.89
CA GLU A 31 4.45 -3.25 -2.78
C GLU A 31 3.69 -4.56 -2.93
N TYR A 32 4.41 -5.69 -3.00
CA TYR A 32 3.79 -7.01 -3.05
C TYR A 32 3.01 -7.35 -1.77
N LEU A 33 3.52 -6.98 -0.60
CA LEU A 33 2.85 -7.25 0.67
C LEU A 33 1.63 -6.35 0.89
N ASP A 34 1.65 -5.14 0.33
CA ASP A 34 0.56 -4.16 0.40
C ASP A 34 -0.48 -4.31 -0.71
N ASP A 35 -0.37 -5.35 -1.55
CA ASP A 35 -1.25 -5.64 -2.68
C ASP A 35 -1.30 -4.47 -3.71
N SER A 36 -0.21 -3.68 -3.82
CA SER A 36 -0.08 -2.50 -4.69
C SER A 36 0.86 -2.74 -5.88
N GLU A 37 1.29 -3.97 -6.11
CA GLU A 37 2.23 -4.30 -7.18
C GLU A 37 1.56 -4.48 -8.55
N THR A 38 2.32 -4.30 -9.63
CA THR A 38 1.84 -4.64 -10.98
C THR A 38 1.96 -6.14 -11.27
N VAL A 39 1.27 -6.60 -12.33
CA VAL A 39 1.34 -8.00 -12.77
C VAL A 39 2.77 -8.41 -13.12
N GLU A 40 3.53 -7.51 -13.73
CA GLU A 40 4.92 -7.71 -14.11
C GLU A 40 5.83 -7.83 -12.89
N MET A 41 5.64 -6.98 -11.88
CA MET A 41 6.37 -7.02 -10.61
C MET A 41 6.11 -8.34 -9.88
N ARG A 42 4.83 -8.72 -9.75
CA ARG A 42 4.43 -10.01 -9.14
C ARG A 42 5.10 -11.19 -9.85
N ARG A 43 5.15 -11.17 -11.19
CA ARG A 43 5.80 -12.23 -11.97
C ARG A 43 7.30 -12.30 -11.69
N ALA A 44 8.01 -11.17 -11.75
CA ALA A 44 9.45 -11.10 -11.51
C ALA A 44 9.81 -11.59 -10.10
N LEU A 45 9.05 -11.14 -9.10
CA LEU A 45 9.20 -11.56 -7.70
C LEU A 45 9.04 -13.08 -7.55
N MET A 46 8.00 -13.66 -8.16
CA MET A 46 7.74 -15.10 -8.10
C MET A 46 8.82 -15.91 -8.84
N GLU A 47 9.29 -15.45 -10.00
CA GLU A 47 10.36 -16.09 -10.76
C GLU A 47 11.66 -16.16 -9.94
N HIS A 48 12.05 -15.06 -9.30
CA HIS A 48 13.20 -15.07 -8.41
C HIS A 48 12.99 -15.96 -7.18
N ALA A 49 11.82 -15.84 -6.52
CA ALA A 49 11.51 -16.67 -5.35
C ALA A 49 11.46 -18.17 -5.68
N THR A 50 11.22 -18.58 -6.93
CA THR A 50 11.32 -20.00 -7.34
C THR A 50 12.74 -20.49 -7.56
N THR A 51 13.70 -19.58 -7.75
CA THR A 51 15.10 -19.91 -8.06
C THR A 51 16.06 -19.63 -6.89
N CYS A 52 15.62 -18.84 -5.91
CA CYS A 52 16.39 -18.46 -4.73
C CYS A 52 15.69 -18.84 -3.42
N ASP A 53 16.18 -19.89 -2.76
CA ASP A 53 15.62 -20.39 -1.48
C ASP A 53 15.62 -19.34 -0.37
N HIS A 54 16.62 -18.46 -0.33
CA HIS A 54 16.71 -17.40 0.67
C HIS A 54 15.55 -16.41 0.53
N CYS A 55 15.37 -15.86 -0.67
CA CYS A 55 14.30 -14.92 -0.96
C CYS A 55 12.93 -15.58 -0.85
N ALA A 56 12.79 -16.85 -1.23
CA ALA A 56 11.57 -17.61 -1.01
C ALA A 56 11.17 -17.61 0.47
N ARG A 57 12.10 -18.00 1.36
CA ARG A 57 11.86 -18.05 2.80
C ARG A 57 11.54 -16.67 3.37
N LEU A 58 12.23 -15.64 2.92
CA LEU A 58 12.00 -14.27 3.35
C LEU A 58 10.60 -13.80 2.98
N LEU A 59 10.21 -13.98 1.72
CA LEU A 59 8.89 -13.64 1.21
C LEU A 59 7.77 -14.34 2.01
N TRP A 60 7.91 -15.65 2.22
CA TRP A 60 6.95 -16.41 3.03
C TRP A 60 6.88 -15.92 4.48
N SER A 61 8.02 -15.57 5.07
CA SER A 61 8.09 -15.07 6.44
C SER A 61 7.39 -13.72 6.57
N MET A 62 7.68 -12.78 5.68
CA MET A 62 7.04 -11.46 5.68
C MET A 62 5.54 -11.55 5.45
N ARG A 63 5.07 -12.40 4.51
CA ARG A 63 3.63 -12.63 4.31
C ARG A 63 2.93 -13.13 5.58
N ARG A 64 3.56 -14.04 6.32
CA ARG A 64 3.00 -14.53 7.59
C ARG A 64 2.94 -13.44 8.65
N VAL A 65 3.99 -12.61 8.74
CA VAL A 65 4.00 -11.47 9.67
C VAL A 65 2.86 -10.50 9.32
N VAL A 66 2.75 -10.08 8.05
CA VAL A 66 1.68 -9.18 7.61
C VAL A 66 0.29 -9.77 7.85
N ALA A 67 0.08 -11.06 7.54
CA ALA A 67 -1.20 -11.72 7.80
C ALA A 67 -1.53 -11.75 9.31
N THR A 68 -0.55 -11.99 10.17
CA THR A 68 -0.72 -11.97 11.62
C THR A 68 -1.09 -10.56 12.09
N CYS A 69 -0.33 -9.54 11.65
CA CYS A 69 -0.60 -8.14 11.96
C CYS A 69 -1.99 -7.70 11.48
N ARG A 70 -2.42 -8.10 10.29
CA ARG A 70 -3.77 -7.80 9.77
C ARG A 70 -4.87 -8.47 10.60
N THR A 71 -4.62 -9.66 11.15
CA THR A 71 -5.57 -10.39 11.99
C THR A 71 -5.69 -9.76 13.37
N GLU A 72 -4.58 -9.31 13.96
CA GLU A 72 -4.58 -8.61 15.25
C GLU A 72 -5.08 -7.17 15.14
N ALA A 73 -4.86 -6.51 14.00
CA ALA A 73 -5.42 -5.19 13.68
C ALA A 73 -6.93 -5.22 13.36
N GLY A 74 -7.57 -6.39 13.49
CA GLY A 74 -9.02 -6.54 13.47
C GLY A 74 -9.68 -5.87 14.68
N SER A 75 -9.62 -4.54 14.77
CA SER A 75 -10.67 -3.80 15.45
C SER A 75 -11.91 -3.95 14.58
N ASP A 76 -12.71 -4.96 14.87
CA ASP A 76 -14.00 -5.15 14.24
C ASP A 76 -14.87 -3.95 14.64
N VAL A 77 -14.88 -2.92 13.79
CA VAL A 77 -15.65 -1.71 14.05
C VAL A 77 -17.12 -2.10 13.96
N PRO A 78 -17.92 -1.93 15.03
CA PRO A 78 -19.33 -2.28 15.00
C PRO A 78 -20.01 -1.60 13.81
N GLY A 79 -20.84 -2.35 13.06
CA GLY A 79 -21.43 -1.85 11.81
C GLY A 79 -22.15 -0.50 11.94
N GLU A 80 -22.78 -0.24 13.09
CA GLU A 80 -23.38 1.05 13.42
C GLU A 80 -22.36 2.20 13.45
N THR A 81 -21.17 1.95 14.00
CA THR A 81 -20.09 2.95 14.05
C THR A 81 -19.53 3.21 12.65
N HIS A 82 -19.41 2.17 11.82
CA HIS A 82 -19.01 2.31 10.42
C HIS A 82 -20.03 3.14 9.62
N ILE A 83 -21.33 2.84 9.76
CA ILE A 83 -22.42 3.59 9.09
C ILE A 83 -22.41 5.06 9.52
N ARG A 84 -22.30 5.31 10.82
CA ARG A 84 -22.28 6.67 11.37
C ARG A 84 -21.06 7.46 10.90
N LEU A 85 -19.87 6.84 10.90
CA LEU A 85 -18.65 7.46 10.38
C LEU A 85 -18.79 7.80 8.90
N TRP A 86 -19.31 6.86 8.11
CA TRP A 86 -19.52 7.06 6.67
C TRP A 86 -20.48 8.21 6.38
N GLN A 87 -21.60 8.30 7.12
CA GLN A 87 -22.57 9.39 6.97
C GLN A 87 -21.94 10.76 7.23
N VAL A 88 -21.18 10.90 8.32
CA VAL A 88 -20.49 12.15 8.66
C VAL A 88 -19.49 12.54 7.57
N LEU A 89 -18.67 11.59 7.11
CA LEU A 89 -17.69 11.86 6.04
C LEU A 89 -18.37 12.32 4.74
N VAL A 90 -19.46 11.65 4.33
CA VAL A 90 -20.20 12.03 3.12
C VAL A 90 -20.78 13.44 3.23
N GLU A 91 -21.30 13.82 4.41
CA GLU A 91 -21.84 15.16 4.64
C GLU A 91 -20.77 16.25 4.57
N GLU A 92 -19.60 16.03 5.19
CA GLU A 92 -18.47 16.96 5.14
C GLU A 92 -17.96 17.13 3.69
N PHE A 93 -17.70 16.05 2.97
CA PHE A 93 -17.25 16.12 1.56
C PHE A 93 -18.29 16.77 0.64
N ARG A 94 -19.59 16.54 0.88
CA ARG A 94 -20.66 17.19 0.11
C ARG A 94 -20.80 18.68 0.44
N ALA A 95 -20.52 19.09 1.68
CA ALA A 95 -20.53 20.49 2.08
C ALA A 95 -19.36 21.28 1.48
N GLU A 96 -18.22 20.61 1.26
CA GLU A 96 -17.04 21.19 0.60
C GLU A 96 -17.18 21.26 -0.93
N CYS A 97 -17.94 20.36 -1.56
CA CYS A 97 -18.37 20.49 -2.95
C CYS A 97 -19.56 21.46 -3.08
N LYS A 98 -19.34 22.76 -2.85
CA LYS A 98 -20.24 23.76 -3.43
C LYS A 98 -20.08 23.67 -4.96
N PRO A 99 -21.16 23.44 -5.73
CA PRO A 99 -21.06 23.56 -7.17
C PRO A 99 -20.54 24.97 -7.46
N ASP A 100 -19.47 25.08 -8.24
CA ASP A 100 -19.03 26.37 -8.74
C ASP A 100 -20.19 26.91 -9.59
N GLU A 101 -20.90 27.92 -9.09
CA GLU A 101 -22.02 28.56 -9.78
C GLU A 101 -21.55 29.45 -10.94
N ARG A 102 -20.32 29.30 -11.42
CA ARG A 102 -19.83 29.94 -12.64
C ARG A 102 -19.83 28.87 -13.73
N GLU A 103 -20.41 29.23 -14.88
CA GLU A 103 -20.49 28.43 -16.11
C GLU A 103 -21.76 27.57 -16.29
N ALA A 104 -22.94 28.18 -16.08
CA ALA A 104 -24.17 27.78 -16.76
C ALA A 104 -24.81 28.94 -17.57
N SER A 105 -24.00 29.86 -18.11
CA SER A 105 -24.54 31.01 -18.85
C SER A 105 -23.67 31.48 -20.02
N ASP A 106 -23.19 30.60 -20.89
CA ASP A 106 -22.72 31.09 -22.20
C ASP A 106 -22.62 30.08 -23.37
N VAL A 107 -23.56 29.13 -23.49
CA VAL A 107 -23.71 28.38 -24.76
C VAL A 107 -25.17 28.22 -25.14
N LEU A 108 -25.85 29.33 -25.43
CA LEU A 108 -27.05 29.33 -26.27
C LEU A 108 -27.07 30.61 -27.10
N ASP A 109 -26.25 30.65 -28.16
CA ASP A 109 -26.67 31.30 -29.41
C ASP A 109 -25.83 30.76 -30.59
N GLN A 110 -26.31 29.68 -31.20
CA GLN A 110 -25.97 29.37 -32.59
C GLN A 110 -27.31 29.20 -33.33
N PRO A 111 -27.71 30.16 -34.19
CA PRO A 111 -28.89 30.00 -35.02
C PRO A 111 -28.67 28.88 -36.03
N ALA A 112 -29.69 28.02 -36.11
CA ALA A 112 -29.80 26.91 -37.04
C ALA A 112 -30.14 27.43 -38.43
N ASP A 113 -29.14 27.87 -39.20
CA ASP A 113 -29.31 28.17 -40.61
C ASP A 113 -28.55 27.16 -41.46
N ARG A 114 -29.20 26.01 -41.67
CA ARG A 114 -28.85 25.08 -42.74
C ARG A 114 -30.11 24.85 -43.59
N GLU A 115 -30.38 25.79 -44.49
CA GLU A 115 -31.30 25.56 -45.61
C GLU A 115 -30.66 26.01 -46.94
N ALA A 116 -30.71 25.07 -47.89
CA ALA A 116 -30.52 25.15 -49.34
C ALA A 116 -29.12 25.42 -49.92
#